data_AF-A0A010RU72-F1
#
_entry.id   AF-A0A010RU72-F1
#
_cell.length_a   1.000
_cell.length_b   1.000
_cell.length_c   1.000
_cell.angle_alpha   90.00
_cell.angle_beta   90.00
_cell.angle_gamma   90.00
#
_symmetry.space_group_name_H-M   'P 1'
#
loop_
_entity.id
_entity.type
_entity.pdbx_description
1 polymer ?
#
loop_
_entity_poly.entity_id
_entity_poly.type
_entity_poly.pdbx_seq_one_letter_code
_entity_poly.pdbx_strand_id
1 'polypeptide(L)' 'MPHKHLNRLALMLLLPTLLLAGCANQPQSWSPLPVAAPAIPELPPQARQQPTPAICSPSCSTNLSSEIGNWQKSLILPE' A
#
# COMPACT_ATOMS: atom_id res chain seq x y z
N MET A 1 53.54 22.59 -14.85
CA MET A 1 52.57 22.84 -13.76
C MET A 1 51.46 21.76 -13.68
N PRO A 2 51.77 20.46 -13.51
CA PRO A 2 50.72 19.42 -13.46
C PRO A 2 50.14 19.17 -12.05
N HIS A 3 50.94 19.34 -11.00
CA HIS A 3 50.54 19.00 -9.61
C HIS A 3 49.37 19.83 -9.07
N LYS A 4 49.28 21.11 -9.46
CA LYS A 4 48.22 22.01 -9.00
C LYS A 4 46.83 21.60 -9.52
N HIS A 5 46.79 21.02 -10.72
CA HIS A 5 45.55 20.58 -11.35
C HIS A 5 45.08 19.23 -10.77
N LEU A 6 46.02 18.32 -10.49
CA LEU A 6 45.74 17.05 -9.81
C LEU A 6 45.17 17.27 -8.40
N ASN A 7 45.73 18.20 -7.63
CA ASN A 7 45.26 18.49 -6.27
C ASN A 7 43.85 19.10 -6.24
N ARG A 8 43.49 19.90 -7.26
CA ARG A 8 42.12 20.43 -7.39
C ARG A 8 41.12 19.35 -7.77
N LEU A 9 41.51 18.44 -8.66
CA LEU A 9 40.65 17.33 -9.06
C LEU A 9 40.38 16.38 -7.89
N ALA A 10 41.41 16.08 -7.10
CA ALA A 10 41.30 15.28 -5.88
C ALA A 10 40.35 15.94 -4.86
N LEU A 11 40.48 17.26 -4.65
CA LEU A 11 39.61 18.00 -3.74
C LEU A 11 38.14 18.02 -4.19
N MET A 12 37.89 18.14 -5.50
CA MET A 12 36.52 18.08 -6.03
C MET A 12 35.89 16.68 -5.95
N LEU A 13 36.71 15.62 -5.93
CA LEU A 13 36.24 14.23 -5.82
C LEU A 13 36.08 13.76 -4.36
N LEU A 14 36.66 14.46 -3.38
CA LEU A 14 36.51 14.11 -1.96
C LEU A 14 35.08 14.30 -1.44
N LEU A 15 34.41 15.38 -1.84
CA LEU A 15 33.04 15.64 -1.35
C LEU A 15 32.04 14.57 -1.82
N PRO A 16 31.97 14.22 -3.12
CA PRO A 16 31.07 13.17 -3.59
C PRO A 16 31.36 11.79 -2.96
N THR A 17 32.64 11.45 -2.77
CA THR A 17 33.03 10.15 -2.19
C THR A 17 32.66 10.03 -0.72
N LEU A 18 32.79 11.12 0.06
CA LEU A 18 32.30 11.14 1.44
C LEU A 18 30.78 10.98 1.54
N LEU A 19 30.03 11.63 0.63
CA LEU A 19 28.57 11.50 0.61
C LEU A 19 28.11 10.06 0.25
N LEU A 20 28.80 9.41 -0.70
CA LEU A 20 28.47 8.02 -1.09
C LEU A 20 28.77 7.01 0.03
N ALA A 21 29.84 7.22 0.82
CA ALA A 21 30.20 6.34 1.93
C ALA A 21 29.16 6.35 3.08
N GLY A 22 28.41 7.44 3.24
CA GLY A 22 27.31 7.53 4.21
C GLY A 22 26.10 6.67 3.85
N CYS A 23 25.76 6.58 2.55
CA CYS A 23 24.60 5.82 2.09
C CYS A 23 24.85 4.30 1.97
N ALA A 24 26.11 3.86 1.89
CA ALA A 24 26.46 2.44 1.86
C ALA A 24 26.36 1.77 3.25
N ASN A 25 26.37 2.56 4.33
CA ASN A 25 26.13 2.07 5.68
C ASN A 25 24.63 1.92 5.91
N GLN A 26 24.06 0.83 5.41
CA GLN A 26 22.79 0.35 5.93
C GLN A 26 23.07 -0.27 7.30
N PRO A 27 22.62 0.33 8.43
CA PRO A 27 22.82 -0.28 9.74
C PRO A 27 22.10 -1.63 9.76
N GLN A 28 22.89 -2.71 9.80
CA GLN A 28 22.43 -4.11 9.85
C GLN A 28 21.53 -4.39 11.07
N SER A 29 21.58 -3.50 12.07
CA SER A 29 20.85 -3.59 13.33
C SER A 29 19.36 -3.22 13.27
N TRP A 30 18.85 -2.75 12.13
CA TRP A 30 17.42 -2.44 11.98
C TRP A 30 16.58 -3.61 11.48
N SER A 31 17.14 -4.81 11.52
CA SER A 31 16.33 -6.03 11.42
C SER A 31 15.48 -6.08 12.68
N PRO A 32 14.15 -5.91 12.62
CA PRO A 32 13.32 -6.12 13.79
C PRO A 32 13.62 -7.53 14.30
N LEU A 33 13.91 -7.66 15.59
CA LEU A 33 13.98 -8.97 16.22
C LEU A 33 12.73 -9.77 15.80
N PRO A 34 12.85 -11.08 15.51
CA PRO A 34 11.68 -11.92 15.32
C PRO A 34 10.88 -11.94 16.63
N VAL A 35 9.96 -11.00 16.79
CA VAL A 35 9.04 -10.92 17.93
C VAL A 35 7.76 -11.63 17.51
N ALA A 36 7.25 -12.50 18.38
CA ALA A 36 5.96 -13.13 18.16
C ALA A 36 4.89 -12.04 17.99
N ALA A 37 4.03 -12.20 16.99
CA ALA A 37 2.91 -11.29 16.80
C ALA A 37 2.04 -11.28 18.08
N PRO A 38 1.55 -10.11 18.52
CA PRO A 38 0.65 -10.05 19.66
C PRO A 38 -0.61 -10.88 19.36
N ALA A 39 -1.02 -11.70 20.32
CA ALA A 39 -2.28 -12.40 20.22
C ALA A 39 -3.42 -11.38 20.26
N ILE A 40 -4.17 -11.26 19.16
CA ILE A 40 -5.37 -10.40 19.09
C ILE A 40 -6.54 -11.22 19.64
N PRO A 41 -7.16 -10.81 20.77
CA PRO A 41 -8.31 -11.52 21.29
C PRO A 41 -9.53 -11.32 20.39
N GLU A 42 -10.41 -12.32 20.38
CA GLU A 42 -11.71 -12.24 19.72
C GLU A 42 -12.55 -11.09 20.29
N LEU A 43 -13.30 -10.40 19.42
CA LEU A 43 -14.20 -9.34 19.86
C LEU A 43 -15.30 -9.91 20.77
N PRO A 44 -15.64 -9.23 21.89
CA PRO A 44 -16.76 -9.62 22.72
C PRO A 44 -18.07 -9.53 21.91
N PRO A 45 -19.10 -10.35 22.20
CA PRO A 45 -20.34 -10.38 21.42
C PRO A 45 -20.99 -9.00 21.21
N GLN A 46 -20.89 -8.11 22.21
CA GLN A 46 -21.42 -6.75 22.19
C GLN A 46 -20.66 -5.81 21.23
N ALA A 47 -19.41 -6.11 20.90
CA ALA A 47 -18.59 -5.35 19.95
C ALA A 47 -18.59 -5.96 18.54
N ARG A 48 -19.27 -7.10 18.35
CA ARG A 48 -19.43 -7.71 17.03
C ARG A 48 -20.51 -6.97 16.26
N GLN A 49 -20.26 -6.76 14.98
CA GLN A 49 -21.29 -6.28 14.08
C GLN A 49 -22.36 -7.36 13.89
N GLN A 50 -23.61 -6.95 13.72
CA GLN A 50 -24.66 -7.89 13.37
C GLN A 50 -24.39 -8.48 11.98
N PRO A 51 -24.85 -9.71 11.71
CA PRO A 51 -24.79 -10.29 10.38
C PRO A 51 -25.42 -9.36 9.36
N THR A 52 -24.79 -9.24 8.19
CA THR A 52 -25.32 -8.46 7.08
C THR A 52 -26.75 -8.93 6.75
N PRO A 53 -27.74 -8.04 6.72
CA PRO A 53 -29.10 -8.40 6.34
C PRO A 53 -29.12 -9.08 4.96
N ALA A 54 -29.99 -10.09 4.77
CA ALA A 54 -30.06 -10.83 3.50
C ALA A 54 -30.38 -9.92 2.29
N ILE A 55 -31.10 -8.82 2.50
CA ILE A 55 -31.38 -7.80 1.47
C ILE A 55 -30.11 -7.07 1.00
N CYS A 56 -29.09 -7.00 1.85
CA CYS A 56 -27.78 -6.45 1.52
C CYS A 56 -26.84 -7.52 0.96
N SER A 57 -27.32 -8.74 0.71
CA SER A 57 -26.50 -9.76 0.06
C SER A 57 -26.13 -9.32 -1.35
N PRO A 58 -24.91 -9.66 -1.83
CA PRO A 58 -24.50 -9.33 -3.18
C PRO A 58 -25.44 -9.93 -4.23
N SER A 59 -26.06 -11.07 -3.95
CA SER A 59 -27.05 -11.70 -4.82
C SER A 59 -28.34 -10.88 -4.92
N CYS A 60 -28.85 -10.35 -3.79
CA CYS A 60 -30.05 -9.52 -3.78
C CYS A 60 -29.84 -8.21 -4.56
N SER A 61 -28.74 -7.51 -4.31
CA SER A 61 -28.42 -6.26 -5.02
C SER A 61 -28.14 -6.49 -6.50
N THR A 62 -27.49 -7.61 -6.87
CA THR A 62 -27.27 -7.99 -8.28
C THR A 62 -28.59 -8.26 -9.00
N ASN A 63 -29.49 -9.03 -8.40
CA ASN A 63 -30.79 -9.34 -8.98
C ASN A 63 -31.62 -8.07 -9.17
N LEU A 64 -31.69 -7.21 -8.14
CA LEU A 64 -32.40 -5.93 -8.22
C LEU A 64 -31.83 -5.03 -9.31
N SER A 65 -30.50 -4.93 -9.41
CA SER A 65 -29.84 -4.13 -10.45
C SER A 65 -30.15 -4.67 -11.85
N SER A 66 -30.20 -5.99 -12.02
CA SER A 66 -30.57 -6.60 -13.30
C SER A 66 -32.03 -6.34 -13.66
N GLU A 67 -32.95 -6.42 -12.70
CA GLU A 67 -34.36 -6.11 -12.92
C GLU A 67 -34.54 -4.65 -13.34
N ILE A 68 -33.88 -3.72 -12.65
CA ILE A 68 -33.89 -2.29 -13.01
C ILE A 68 -33.33 -2.08 -14.43
N GLY A 69 -32.22 -2.74 -14.78
CA GLY A 69 -31.64 -2.64 -16.11
C GLY A 69 -32.55 -3.20 -17.21
N ASN A 70 -33.26 -4.29 -16.93
CA ASN A 70 -34.23 -4.87 -17.88
C ASN A 70 -35.46 -3.97 -18.04
N TRP A 71 -35.98 -3.43 -16.94
CA TRP A 71 -37.06 -2.46 -16.96
C TRP A 71 -36.68 -1.22 -17.76
N GLN A 72 -35.49 -0.66 -17.54
CA GLN A 72 -35.02 0.49 -18.29
C GLN A 72 -34.92 0.21 -19.80
N LYS A 73 -34.43 -0.98 -20.21
CA LYS A 73 -34.41 -1.37 -21.62
C LYS A 73 -35.82 -1.44 -22.22
N SER A 74 -36.80 -1.95 -21.47
CA SER A 74 -38.19 -2.04 -21.92
C SER A 74 -38.81 -0.67 -22.19
N LEU A 75 -38.32 0.39 -21.53
CA LEU A 75 -38.79 1.76 -21.76
C LEU A 75 -38.17 2.43 -22.99
N ILE A 76 -37.06 1.90 -23.51
CA ILE A 76 -36.25 2.56 -24.55
C ILE A 76 -36.37 1.84 -25.90
N LEU A 77 -36.70 0.54 -25.91
CA LEU A 77 -36.91 -0.22 -27.14
C LEU A 77 -38.32 0.05 -27.72
N PRO A 78 -38.47 0.37 -29.03
CA PRO A 78 -39.76 0.33 -29.71
C PRO A 78 -40.24 -1.13 -29.81
N GLU A 79 -41.57 -1.34 -29.78
CA GLU A 79 -42.19 -2.66 -29.95
C GLU A 79 -41.79 -3.38 -31.25
#